data_AF-A0A7J7LK92-F1
#
_entry.id   AF-A0A7J7LK92-F1
#
_cell.length_a   1.000
_cell.length_b   1.000
_cell.length_c   1.000
_cell.angle_alpha   90.00
_cell.angle_beta   90.00
_cell.angle_gamma   90.00
#
_symmetry.space_group_name_H-M   'P 1'
#
loop_
_entity.id
_entity.type
_entity.pdbx_description
1 polymer ?
#
loop_
_entity_poly.entity_id
_entity_poly.type
_entity_poly.pdbx_seq_one_letter_code
_entity_poly.pdbx_strand_id
1 'polypeptide(L)'
;SDGATTILMILSVILGQNFRSIYTMDNMSIYPSPTGVIIGIDLAYNLHAAFGNWFPGSKPLLAQAMNKIIKPNPALYVMRERIRKGLQLYSSEPTKPYLSSQNYGEIFSNQIIWFIDDTNFYRVTIHKTFNGNLTTEAISGAIFIFDPRTGQMFLKIIHASVWAGQKCLGQLAKWKTAEEVAALVRYFPVEEQPKQIIVTRKVMLDPLEVHLLDFHNIVIKGSELQLPFQEACLKIEKFGVMIGIDLAYNLHAAFGNWFPGSKPLLAQATNKIMKALKVSKHVVHKRQKSGPSVGQSRS
;
A
#
# COMPACT_ATOMS: atom_id res chain seq x y z
N SER A 1 25.17 -6.47 29.54
CA SER A 1 26.29 -6.44 28.57
C SER A 1 26.77 -7.83 28.20
N ASP A 2 26.77 -8.78 29.15
CA ASP A 2 27.51 -10.03 28.98
C ASP A 2 26.77 -11.05 28.10
N GLY A 3 25.44 -11.15 28.18
CA GLY A 3 24.66 -12.07 27.35
C GLY A 3 24.74 -11.80 25.84
N ALA A 4 24.70 -10.53 25.41
CA ALA A 4 24.81 -10.17 24.00
C ALA A 4 26.20 -10.50 23.43
N THR A 5 27.23 -10.35 24.25
CA THR A 5 28.62 -10.68 23.89
C THR A 5 28.79 -12.19 23.71
N THR A 6 28.20 -12.99 24.61
CA THR A 6 28.19 -14.46 24.50
C THR A 6 27.45 -14.94 23.24
N ILE A 7 26.29 -14.38 22.93
CA ILE A 7 25.52 -14.76 21.73
C ILE A 7 26.28 -14.38 20.46
N LEU A 8 26.93 -13.21 20.43
CA LEU A 8 27.78 -12.79 19.30
C LEU A 8 28.96 -13.75 19.08
N MET A 9 29.58 -14.22 20.18
CA MET A 9 30.65 -15.23 20.11
C MET A 9 30.12 -16.55 19.54
N ILE A 10 28.96 -17.03 20.01
CA ILE A 10 28.32 -18.24 19.50
C ILE A 10 28.00 -18.11 18.01
N LEU A 11 27.41 -16.99 17.59
CA LEU A 11 27.12 -16.73 16.18
C LEU A 11 28.40 -16.75 15.32
N SER A 12 29.47 -16.14 15.82
CA SER A 12 30.77 -16.11 15.11
C SER A 12 31.38 -17.51 14.98
N VAL A 13 31.26 -18.36 16.02
CA VAL A 13 31.71 -19.75 16.00
C VAL A 13 30.90 -20.59 15.01
N ILE A 14 29.57 -20.46 15.02
CA ILE A 14 28.67 -21.16 14.08
C ILE A 14 29.01 -20.76 12.64
N LEU A 15 29.21 -19.47 12.37
CA LEU A 15 29.60 -19.01 11.03
C LEU A 15 30.96 -19.56 10.59
N GLY A 16 31.93 -19.62 11.51
CA GLY A 16 33.23 -20.21 11.23
C GLY A 16 33.15 -21.70 10.89
N GLN A 17 32.35 -22.46 11.63
CA GLN A 17 32.10 -23.89 11.37
C GLN A 17 31.37 -24.09 10.04
N ASN A 18 30.24 -23.38 9.85
CA ASN A 18 29.44 -23.48 8.64
C ASN A 18 30.22 -23.09 7.39
N PHE A 19 31.00 -22.00 7.45
CA PHE A 19 31.85 -21.59 6.34
C PHE A 19 32.85 -22.69 5.98
N ARG A 20 33.62 -23.18 6.97
CA ARG A 20 34.73 -24.09 6.71
C ARG A 20 34.30 -25.50 6.33
N SER A 21 33.33 -26.09 7.03
CA SER A 21 33.02 -27.52 6.86
C SER A 21 31.74 -27.81 6.09
N ILE A 22 30.78 -26.90 6.09
CA ILE A 22 29.43 -27.16 5.54
C ILE A 22 29.24 -26.54 4.18
N TYR A 23 29.76 -25.32 3.95
CA TYR A 23 29.51 -24.61 2.71
C TYR A 23 30.68 -24.69 1.73
N THR A 24 31.93 -24.51 2.17
CA THR A 24 33.07 -24.55 1.23
C THR A 24 33.63 -25.94 0.95
N MET A 25 33.25 -26.95 1.73
CA MET A 25 33.77 -28.33 1.62
C MET A 25 32.71 -29.37 1.23
N ASP A 26 31.43 -28.98 1.14
CA ASP A 26 30.34 -29.86 0.70
C ASP A 26 30.15 -29.77 -0.82
N ASN A 27 29.87 -30.91 -1.46
CA ASN A 27 29.62 -31.01 -2.90
C ASN A 27 28.23 -30.51 -3.31
N MET A 28 27.33 -30.26 -2.36
CA MET A 28 25.99 -29.74 -2.64
C MET A 28 25.96 -28.21 -2.80
N SER A 29 26.91 -27.49 -2.18
CA SER A 29 26.95 -26.03 -2.17
C SER A 29 27.95 -25.52 -3.21
N ILE A 30 27.45 -24.87 -4.27
CA ILE A 30 28.27 -24.42 -5.39
C ILE A 30 28.54 -22.92 -5.26
N TYR A 31 29.82 -22.56 -5.18
CA TYR A 31 30.27 -21.16 -5.17
C TYR A 31 31.16 -20.87 -6.39
N PRO A 32 31.08 -19.67 -6.99
CA PRO A 32 31.91 -19.30 -8.14
C PRO A 32 33.42 -19.28 -7.85
N SER A 33 33.80 -19.13 -6.57
CA SER A 33 35.20 -19.06 -6.12
C SER A 33 35.31 -19.60 -4.68
N PRO A 34 36.46 -20.18 -4.29
CA PRO A 34 36.75 -20.54 -2.90
C PRO A 34 36.96 -19.32 -1.98
N THR A 35 37.09 -18.12 -2.54
CA THR A 35 37.23 -16.87 -1.76
C THR A 35 35.90 -16.14 -1.64
N GLY A 36 35.30 -16.18 -0.45
CA GLY A 36 34.06 -15.46 -0.14
C GLY A 36 33.91 -15.13 1.34
N VAL A 37 32.83 -14.42 1.67
CA VAL A 37 32.45 -14.05 3.03
C VAL A 37 31.00 -14.49 3.25
N ILE A 38 30.73 -15.15 4.38
CA ILE A 38 29.38 -15.43 4.87
C ILE A 38 29.03 -14.38 5.92
N ILE A 39 27.81 -13.86 5.85
CA ILE A 39 27.23 -12.91 6.82
C ILE A 39 26.07 -13.62 7.51
N GLY A 40 26.16 -13.79 8.82
CA GLY A 40 25.08 -14.28 9.66
C GLY A 40 24.34 -13.13 10.31
N ILE A 41 23.01 -13.20 10.29
CA ILE A 41 22.12 -12.27 10.99
C ILE A 41 21.24 -13.09 11.92
N ASP A 42 21.36 -12.85 13.22
CA ASP A 42 20.46 -13.39 14.23
C ASP A 42 19.23 -12.48 14.33
N LEU A 43 18.10 -12.97 13.85
CA LEU A 43 16.84 -12.22 13.81
C LEU A 43 16.20 -12.05 15.20
N ALA A 44 16.49 -12.94 16.15
CA ALA A 44 15.92 -12.88 17.49
C ALA A 44 16.64 -11.85 18.37
N TYR A 45 17.97 -11.84 18.30
CA TYR A 45 18.80 -10.92 19.09
C TYR A 45 19.25 -9.66 18.33
N ASN A 46 18.88 -9.55 17.05
CA ASN A 46 19.25 -8.43 16.18
C ASN A 46 20.79 -8.22 16.10
N LEU A 47 21.52 -9.34 16.15
CA LEU A 47 22.99 -9.38 16.06
C LEU A 47 23.41 -9.80 14.66
N HIS A 48 24.61 -9.40 14.25
CA HIS A 48 25.19 -9.86 13.00
C HIS A 48 26.68 -10.10 13.16
N ALA A 49 27.20 -11.07 12.42
CA ALA A 49 28.61 -11.37 12.33
C ALA A 49 28.95 -11.82 10.92
N ALA A 50 30.22 -11.73 10.53
CA ALA A 50 30.67 -12.16 9.22
C ALA A 50 31.99 -12.91 9.32
N PHE A 51 32.14 -13.96 8.52
CA PHE A 51 33.31 -14.83 8.50
C PHE A 51 33.69 -15.19 7.07
N GLY A 52 35.00 -15.22 6.77
CA GLY A 52 35.52 -15.59 5.46
C GLY A 52 36.78 -14.83 5.07
N ASN A 53 37.02 -14.76 3.77
CA ASN A 53 38.21 -14.15 3.18
C ASN A 53 38.00 -12.66 2.90
N TRP A 54 38.83 -11.81 3.51
CA TRP A 54 38.73 -10.34 3.40
C TRP A 54 39.87 -9.79 2.56
N PHE A 55 39.54 -9.06 1.50
CA PHE A 55 40.53 -8.25 0.79
C PHE A 55 40.72 -6.89 1.48
N PRO A 56 41.83 -6.17 1.24
CA PRO A 56 42.10 -4.89 1.89
C PRO A 56 40.93 -3.89 1.72
N GLY A 57 40.46 -3.30 2.83
CA GLY A 57 39.33 -2.35 2.84
C GLY A 57 37.93 -2.97 2.87
N SER A 58 37.76 -4.27 2.60
CA SER A 58 36.43 -4.92 2.59
C SER A 58 35.78 -5.01 3.97
N LYS A 59 36.56 -5.33 5.01
CA LYS A 59 36.09 -5.47 6.39
C LYS A 59 35.53 -4.17 6.98
N PRO A 60 36.22 -3.01 6.92
CA PRO A 60 35.64 -1.75 7.41
C PRO A 60 34.44 -1.30 6.58
N LEU A 61 34.43 -1.54 5.26
CA LEU A 61 33.27 -1.25 4.41
C LEU A 61 32.04 -2.04 4.86
N LEU A 62 32.18 -3.35 5.07
CA LEU A 62 31.05 -4.19 5.48
C LEU A 62 30.54 -3.80 6.88
N ALA A 63 31.44 -3.50 7.82
CA ALA A 63 31.05 -3.06 9.15
C ALA A 63 30.18 -1.78 9.11
N GLN A 64 30.57 -0.80 8.29
CA GLN A 64 29.78 0.42 8.08
C GLN A 64 28.45 0.13 7.37
N ALA A 65 28.46 -0.73 6.34
CA ALA A 65 27.27 -1.11 5.61
C ALA A 65 26.24 -1.83 6.50
N MET A 66 26.67 -2.81 7.29
CA MET A 66 25.79 -3.56 8.18
C MET A 66 25.17 -2.68 9.27
N ASN A 67 25.93 -1.75 9.84
CA ASN A 67 25.40 -0.75 10.77
C ASN A 67 24.31 0.13 10.14
N LYS A 68 24.42 0.41 8.83
CA LYS A 68 23.44 1.16 8.06
C LYS A 68 22.26 0.29 7.57
N ILE A 69 22.41 -1.03 7.48
CA ILE A 69 21.33 -1.96 7.06
C ILE A 69 20.47 -2.34 8.27
N ILE A 70 21.08 -2.77 9.38
CA ILE A 70 20.37 -3.40 10.51
C ILE A 70 19.28 -2.48 11.13
N LYS A 71 19.51 -1.17 11.13
CA LYS A 71 18.63 -0.17 11.75
C LYS A 71 17.43 0.21 10.85
N PRO A 72 17.62 0.79 9.65
CA PRO A 72 16.53 1.29 8.82
C PRO A 72 15.92 0.26 7.85
N ASN A 73 16.42 -0.98 7.77
CA ASN A 73 15.88 -1.96 6.83
C ASN A 73 14.36 -2.18 7.08
N PRO A 74 13.50 -1.93 6.08
CA PRO A 74 12.05 -2.04 6.23
C PRO A 74 11.57 -3.45 6.62
N ALA A 75 12.20 -4.50 6.09
CA ALA A 75 11.83 -5.88 6.40
C ALA A 75 12.16 -6.23 7.86
N LEU A 76 13.35 -5.84 8.34
CA LEU A 76 13.72 -6.00 9.75
C LEU A 76 12.83 -5.15 10.67
N TYR A 77 12.43 -3.96 10.23
CA TYR A 77 11.47 -3.12 10.96
C TYR A 77 10.11 -3.81 11.09
N VAL A 78 9.53 -4.30 9.99
CA VAL A 78 8.25 -5.03 9.99
C VAL A 78 8.32 -6.26 10.89
N MET A 79 9.43 -7.01 10.85
CA MET A 79 9.65 -8.16 11.73
C MET A 79 9.65 -7.75 13.20
N ARG A 80 10.43 -6.73 13.58
CA ARG A 80 10.50 -6.22 14.95
C ARG A 80 9.15 -5.72 15.43
N GLU A 81 8.40 -5.03 14.57
CA GLU A 81 7.08 -4.51 14.88
C GLU A 81 6.05 -5.63 15.08
N ARG A 82 6.13 -6.71 14.30
CA ARG A 82 5.32 -7.92 14.51
C ARG A 82 5.64 -8.61 15.84
N ILE A 83 6.93 -8.75 16.17
CA ILE A 83 7.36 -9.30 17.47
C ILE A 83 6.83 -8.44 18.62
N ARG A 84 6.98 -7.12 18.50
CA ARG A 84 6.49 -6.14 19.49
C ARG A 84 4.97 -6.24 19.69
N LYS A 85 4.20 -6.26 18.61
CA LYS A 85 2.73 -6.44 18.63
C LYS A 85 2.34 -7.80 19.22
N GLY A 86 3.04 -8.88 18.85
CA GLY A 86 2.81 -10.22 19.38
C GLY A 86 3.07 -10.34 20.88
N LEU A 87 4.10 -9.64 21.37
CA LEU A 87 4.43 -9.55 22.80
C LEU A 87 3.64 -8.47 23.54
N GLN A 88 2.76 -7.71 22.85
CA GLN A 88 1.95 -6.64 23.42
C GLN A 88 2.76 -5.53 24.11
N LEU A 89 3.97 -5.27 23.62
CA LEU A 89 4.87 -4.26 24.19
C LEU A 89 4.58 -2.90 23.55
N TYR A 90 3.83 -2.01 24.18
CA TYR A 90 3.52 -0.69 23.63
C TYR A 90 4.59 0.34 24.03
N SER A 91 5.21 1.00 23.04
CA SER A 91 6.05 2.17 23.26
C SER A 91 5.30 3.44 22.81
N SER A 92 5.55 4.56 23.49
CA SER A 92 5.02 5.89 23.15
C SER A 92 5.86 6.63 22.13
N GLU A 93 6.73 5.93 21.39
CA GLU A 93 7.62 6.57 20.42
C GLU A 93 6.80 7.35 19.36
N PRO A 94 7.28 8.53 18.94
CA PRO A 94 6.57 9.35 17.97
C PRO A 94 6.47 8.61 16.64
N THR A 95 5.29 8.03 16.37
CA THR A 95 4.96 7.51 15.05
C THR A 95 4.93 8.66 14.04
N LYS A 96 5.21 8.35 12.77
CA LYS A 96 5.04 9.36 11.70
C LYS A 96 3.61 9.90 11.77
N PRO A 97 3.41 11.23 11.83
CA PRO A 97 2.09 11.80 12.05
C PRO A 97 1.16 11.40 10.91
N TYR A 98 -0.04 10.96 11.26
CA TYR A 98 -1.09 10.72 10.28
C TYR A 98 -1.48 12.02 9.58
N LEU A 99 -2.08 11.88 8.40
CA LEU A 99 -2.69 13.00 7.72
C LEU A 99 -3.90 13.48 8.54
N SER A 100 -3.87 14.74 8.95
CA SER A 100 -4.87 15.41 9.78
C SER A 100 -5.15 16.81 9.22
N SER A 101 -6.09 17.52 9.83
CA SER A 101 -6.40 18.91 9.46
C SER A 101 -5.23 19.86 9.67
N GLN A 102 -4.28 19.51 10.54
CA GLN A 102 -3.11 20.34 10.86
C GLN A 102 -2.02 20.28 9.80
N ASN A 103 -1.85 19.12 9.15
CA ASN A 103 -0.83 18.90 8.11
C ASN A 103 -1.43 18.65 6.72
N TYR A 104 -2.71 18.99 6.52
CA TYR A 104 -3.44 18.82 5.26
C TYR A 104 -2.73 19.47 4.06
N GLY A 105 -1.98 20.55 4.29
CA GLY A 105 -1.19 21.22 3.25
C GLY A 105 -0.12 20.34 2.60
N GLU A 106 0.38 19.30 3.27
CA GLU A 106 1.41 18.39 2.75
C GLU A 106 0.96 17.64 1.48
N ILE A 107 -0.36 17.42 1.35
CA ILE A 107 -0.99 16.74 0.22
C ILE A 107 -0.69 17.46 -1.11
N PHE A 108 -0.46 18.76 -1.05
CA PHE A 108 -0.25 19.62 -2.22
C PHE A 108 1.21 19.97 -2.46
N SER A 109 2.12 19.24 -1.82
CA SER A 109 3.54 19.32 -2.13
C SER A 109 3.82 18.88 -3.57
N ASN A 110 5.03 19.17 -4.06
CA ASN A 110 5.47 18.72 -5.37
C ASN A 110 5.66 17.20 -5.47
N GLN A 111 5.52 16.45 -4.38
CA GLN A 111 5.68 15.00 -4.37
C GLN A 111 4.46 14.32 -5.02
N ILE A 112 4.69 13.15 -5.63
CA ILE A 112 3.60 12.28 -6.10
C ILE A 112 3.04 11.58 -4.87
N ILE A 113 1.78 11.87 -4.56
CA ILE A 113 1.07 11.31 -3.41
C ILE A 113 -0.12 10.51 -3.93
N TRP A 114 -0.27 9.27 -3.49
CA TRP A 114 -1.45 8.47 -3.83
C TRP A 114 -2.32 8.28 -2.59
N PHE A 115 -3.61 8.59 -2.73
CA PHE A 115 -4.63 8.13 -1.81
C PHE A 115 -5.11 6.76 -2.21
N ILE A 116 -5.24 5.85 -1.25
CA ILE A 116 -5.78 4.51 -1.47
C ILE A 116 -7.01 4.32 -0.60
N ASP A 117 -8.12 3.96 -1.24
CA ASP A 117 -9.35 3.56 -0.57
C ASP A 117 -9.79 2.17 -1.03
N ASP A 118 -9.79 1.23 -0.07
CA ASP A 118 -10.11 -0.18 -0.27
C ASP A 118 -11.54 -0.52 0.22
N THR A 119 -12.34 0.50 0.53
CA THR A 119 -13.68 0.35 1.08
C THR A 119 -14.61 -0.48 0.19
N ASN A 120 -14.48 -0.32 -1.13
CA ASN A 120 -15.31 -1.01 -2.13
C ASN A 120 -14.61 -2.21 -2.79
N PHE A 121 -13.48 -2.66 -2.24
CA PHE A 121 -12.68 -3.73 -2.85
C PHE A 121 -13.32 -5.11 -2.70
N TYR A 122 -13.79 -5.44 -1.50
CA TYR A 122 -14.55 -6.65 -1.23
C TYR A 122 -15.97 -6.27 -0.83
N ARG A 123 -16.92 -6.66 -1.68
CA ARG A 123 -18.33 -6.34 -1.54
C ARG A 123 -19.15 -7.61 -1.58
N VAL A 124 -20.23 -7.62 -0.81
CA VAL A 124 -21.16 -8.75 -0.76
C VAL A 124 -22.59 -8.27 -0.93
N THR A 125 -23.41 -9.10 -1.56
CA THR A 125 -24.87 -9.01 -1.52
C THR A 125 -25.39 -10.02 -0.52
N ILE A 126 -26.38 -9.60 0.27
CA ILE A 126 -26.99 -10.46 1.30
C ILE A 126 -28.31 -10.97 0.73
N HIS A 127 -28.45 -12.29 0.66
CA HIS A 127 -29.67 -12.95 0.21
C HIS A 127 -30.26 -13.76 1.36
N LYS A 128 -31.59 -13.75 1.47
CA LYS A 128 -32.28 -14.58 2.46
C LYS A 128 -32.67 -15.90 1.79
N THR A 129 -32.13 -16.99 2.31
CA THR A 129 -32.49 -18.34 1.87
C THR A 129 -33.93 -18.68 2.23
N PHE A 130 -34.50 -19.68 1.56
CA PHE A 130 -35.84 -20.19 1.84
C PHE A 130 -36.03 -20.59 3.31
N ASN A 131 -34.99 -21.16 3.93
CA ASN A 131 -34.98 -21.57 5.34
C ASN A 131 -34.84 -20.40 6.33
N GLY A 132 -34.80 -19.17 5.84
CA GLY A 132 -34.69 -17.96 6.67
C GLY A 132 -33.27 -17.52 7.02
N ASN A 133 -32.25 -18.33 6.71
CA ASN A 133 -30.84 -17.97 6.93
C ASN A 133 -30.38 -16.89 5.94
N LEU A 134 -29.54 -15.97 6.40
CA LEU A 134 -28.88 -14.97 5.55
C LEU A 134 -27.60 -15.58 4.98
N THR A 135 -27.47 -15.58 3.65
CA THR A 135 -26.24 -15.95 2.95
C THR A 135 -25.65 -14.72 2.26
N THR A 136 -24.33 -14.70 2.08
CA THR A 136 -23.63 -13.61 1.40
C THR A 136 -22.97 -14.12 0.14
N GLU A 137 -23.20 -13.44 -0.97
CA GLU A 137 -22.55 -13.70 -2.25
C GLU A 137 -21.59 -12.55 -2.56
N ALA A 138 -20.36 -12.87 -2.97
CA ALA A 138 -19.37 -11.86 -3.33
C ALA A 138 -19.70 -11.26 -4.70
N ILE A 139 -19.57 -9.95 -4.82
CA ILE A 139 -19.73 -9.22 -6.09
C ILE A 139 -18.42 -8.53 -6.47
N SER A 140 -18.30 -8.10 -7.74
CA SER A 140 -17.15 -7.34 -8.20
C SER A 140 -16.96 -6.06 -7.37
N GLY A 141 -15.71 -5.78 -7.05
CA GLY A 141 -15.30 -4.62 -6.29
C GLY A 141 -14.22 -3.82 -7.01
N ALA A 142 -13.77 -2.75 -6.39
CA ALA A 142 -12.69 -1.95 -6.94
C ALA A 142 -11.82 -1.28 -5.86
N ILE A 143 -10.54 -1.11 -6.18
CA ILE A 143 -9.62 -0.23 -5.45
C ILE A 143 -9.70 1.14 -6.09
N PHE A 144 -9.85 2.16 -5.25
CA PHE A 144 -9.76 3.54 -5.68
C PHE A 144 -8.40 4.10 -5.31
N ILE A 145 -7.65 4.57 -6.32
CA ILE A 145 -6.36 5.23 -6.14
C ILE A 145 -6.44 6.61 -6.76
N PHE A 146 -6.02 7.65 -6.04
CA PHE A 146 -6.16 9.04 -6.48
C PHE A 146 -4.91 9.86 -6.22
N ASP A 147 -4.44 10.56 -7.24
CA ASP A 147 -3.39 11.57 -7.14
C ASP A 147 -4.02 12.98 -7.00
N PRO A 148 -3.90 13.63 -5.83
CA PRO A 148 -4.48 14.94 -5.56
C PRO A 148 -3.80 16.08 -6.33
N ARG A 149 -2.56 15.89 -6.80
CA ARG A 149 -1.78 16.90 -7.50
C ARG A 149 -2.22 17.02 -8.96
N THR A 150 -2.41 15.88 -9.61
CA THR A 150 -2.80 15.80 -11.03
C THR A 150 -4.30 15.62 -11.23
N GLY A 151 -5.01 15.15 -10.21
CA GLY A 151 -6.42 14.72 -10.31
C GLY A 151 -6.60 13.39 -11.05
N GLN A 152 -5.51 12.65 -11.31
CA GLN A 152 -5.57 11.33 -11.92
C GLN A 152 -6.16 10.32 -10.93
N MET A 153 -6.90 9.36 -11.48
CA MET A 153 -7.57 8.33 -10.70
C MET A 153 -7.37 6.97 -11.37
N PHE A 154 -6.91 6.00 -10.60
CA PHE A 154 -6.84 4.62 -11.02
C PHE A 154 -7.95 3.84 -10.33
N LEU A 155 -8.77 3.17 -11.15
CA LEU A 155 -9.84 2.31 -10.67
C LEU A 155 -9.51 0.88 -11.07
N LYS A 156 -8.97 0.11 -10.12
CA LYS A 156 -8.65 -1.30 -10.34
C LYS A 156 -9.85 -2.15 -9.94
N ILE A 157 -10.51 -2.75 -10.93
CA ILE A 157 -11.63 -3.66 -10.70
C ILE A 157 -11.10 -5.06 -10.36
N ILE A 158 -11.73 -5.70 -9.39
CA ILE A 158 -11.54 -7.11 -9.05
C ILE A 158 -12.86 -7.82 -9.24
N HIS A 159 -12.84 -8.79 -10.15
CA HIS A 159 -14.00 -9.64 -10.45
C HIS A 159 -14.29 -10.59 -9.28
N ALA A 160 -15.56 -10.95 -9.13
CA ALA A 160 -16.03 -11.84 -8.07
C ALA A 160 -15.35 -13.22 -8.05
N SER A 161 -14.85 -13.70 -9.20
CA SER A 161 -14.16 -15.00 -9.30
C SER A 161 -12.90 -15.10 -8.44
N VAL A 162 -12.26 -13.98 -8.10
CA VAL A 162 -11.08 -13.95 -7.21
C VAL A 162 -11.42 -14.48 -5.81
N TRP A 163 -12.68 -14.39 -5.40
CA TRP A 163 -13.15 -14.85 -4.09
C TRP A 163 -13.57 -16.32 -4.07
N ALA A 164 -13.67 -16.96 -5.24
CA ALA A 164 -14.14 -18.33 -5.35
C ALA A 164 -13.22 -19.32 -4.62
N GLY A 165 -13.79 -20.15 -3.76
CA GLY A 165 -13.04 -21.17 -2.99
C GLY A 165 -12.17 -20.61 -1.85
N GLN A 166 -12.19 -19.30 -1.60
CA GLN A 166 -11.38 -18.67 -0.57
C GLN A 166 -12.12 -18.57 0.77
N LYS A 167 -11.35 -18.55 1.87
CA LYS A 167 -11.85 -18.35 3.24
C LYS A 167 -11.29 -17.06 3.82
N CYS A 168 -11.91 -16.55 4.89
CA CYS A 168 -11.48 -15.33 5.57
C CYS A 168 -11.37 -14.10 4.63
N LEU A 169 -12.35 -13.97 3.73
CA LEU A 169 -12.37 -13.01 2.62
C LEU A 169 -12.09 -11.56 3.03
N GLY A 170 -12.56 -11.14 4.21
CA GLY A 170 -12.30 -9.78 4.72
C GLY A 170 -10.83 -9.50 5.05
N GLN A 171 -10.05 -10.51 5.45
CA GLN A 171 -8.61 -10.38 5.62
C GLN A 171 -7.90 -10.50 4.27
N LEU A 172 -8.28 -11.50 3.46
CA LEU A 172 -7.72 -11.72 2.12
C LEU A 172 -7.83 -10.46 1.26
N ALA A 173 -8.97 -9.76 1.33
CA ALA A 173 -9.23 -8.52 0.62
C ALA A 173 -8.14 -7.46 0.86
N LYS A 174 -7.66 -7.30 2.09
CA LYS A 174 -6.63 -6.31 2.43
C LYS A 174 -5.28 -6.65 1.80
N TRP A 175 -4.91 -7.94 1.86
CA TRP A 175 -3.67 -8.44 1.25
C TRP A 175 -3.71 -8.35 -0.27
N LYS A 176 -4.83 -8.76 -0.89
CA LYS A 176 -5.06 -8.63 -2.32
C LYS A 176 -5.06 -7.18 -2.78
N THR A 177 -5.61 -6.27 -1.99
CA THR A 177 -5.52 -4.82 -2.28
C THR A 177 -4.06 -4.36 -2.31
N ALA A 178 -3.27 -4.72 -1.29
CA ALA A 178 -1.87 -4.32 -1.22
C ALA A 178 -1.01 -4.93 -2.35
N GLU A 179 -1.31 -6.17 -2.75
CA GLU A 179 -0.70 -6.83 -3.91
C GLU A 179 -0.95 -6.05 -5.20
N GLU A 180 -2.20 -5.68 -5.48
CA GLU A 180 -2.57 -4.91 -6.67
C GLU A 180 -1.97 -3.50 -6.67
N VAL A 181 -1.92 -2.84 -5.50
CA VAL A 181 -1.24 -1.54 -5.35
C VAL A 181 0.25 -1.68 -5.65
N ALA A 182 0.92 -2.69 -5.12
CA ALA A 182 2.34 -2.92 -5.39
C ALA A 182 2.60 -3.25 -6.85
N ALA A 183 1.72 -4.03 -7.49
CA ALA A 183 1.77 -4.28 -8.93
C ALA A 183 1.62 -2.99 -9.74
N LEU A 184 0.70 -2.10 -9.34
CA LEU A 184 0.54 -0.80 -9.99
C LEU A 184 1.79 0.08 -9.81
N VAL A 185 2.39 0.13 -8.62
CA VAL A 185 3.65 0.88 -8.42
C VAL A 185 4.77 0.32 -9.30
N ARG A 186 4.88 -1.01 -9.45
CA ARG A 186 5.86 -1.66 -10.35
C ARG A 186 5.64 -1.33 -11.82
N TYR A 187 4.40 -1.05 -12.22
CA TYR A 187 4.06 -0.69 -13.60
C TYR A 187 4.60 0.67 -14.01
N PHE A 188 4.71 1.63 -13.07
CA PHE A 188 5.22 2.97 -13.36
C PHE A 188 6.75 3.05 -13.32
N PRO A 189 7.35 3.89 -14.20
CA PRO A 189 8.78 4.21 -14.12
C PRO A 189 9.10 4.94 -12.81
N VAL A 190 10.37 4.87 -12.37
CA VAL A 190 10.81 5.33 -11.03
C VAL A 190 10.51 6.82 -10.77
N GLU A 191 10.43 7.61 -11.84
CA GLU A 191 10.10 9.04 -11.82
C GLU A 191 8.63 9.31 -11.50
N GLU A 192 7.74 8.42 -11.92
CA GLU A 192 6.27 8.54 -11.75
C GLU A 192 5.76 7.77 -10.53
N GLN A 193 6.62 6.99 -9.87
CA GLN A 193 6.26 6.27 -8.65
C GLN A 193 5.93 7.24 -7.51
N PRO A 194 4.89 6.93 -6.69
CA PRO A 194 4.52 7.77 -5.57
C PRO A 194 5.65 7.83 -4.54
N LYS A 195 5.93 9.02 -4.01
CA LYS A 195 6.84 9.18 -2.87
C LYS A 195 6.11 8.96 -1.54
N GLN A 196 4.80 9.12 -1.55
CA GLN A 196 3.95 8.90 -0.38
C GLN A 196 2.65 8.22 -0.77
N ILE A 197 2.25 7.25 0.03
CA ILE A 197 0.96 6.56 -0.06
C ILE A 197 0.18 6.86 1.22
N ILE A 198 -1.04 7.37 1.08
CA ILE A 198 -1.94 7.68 2.18
C ILE A 198 -3.15 6.77 2.11
N VAL A 199 -3.36 5.95 3.15
CA VAL A 199 -4.53 5.08 3.24
C VAL A 199 -5.66 5.74 4.00
N THR A 200 -6.89 5.58 3.49
CA THR A 200 -8.11 6.00 4.20
C THR A 200 -8.37 5.14 5.44
N ARG A 201 -8.16 3.81 5.33
CA ARG A 201 -8.39 2.85 6.40
C ARG A 201 -7.07 2.36 6.97
N LYS A 202 -6.85 2.55 8.27
CA LYS A 202 -5.60 2.17 8.97
C LYS A 202 -5.28 0.66 8.88
N VAL A 203 -6.29 -0.18 8.64
CA VAL A 203 -6.11 -1.64 8.44
C VAL A 203 -5.28 -2.00 7.20
N MET A 204 -5.06 -1.04 6.29
CA MET A 204 -4.23 -1.21 5.09
C MET A 204 -2.75 -0.90 5.30
N LEU A 205 -2.35 -0.34 6.45
CA LEU A 205 -0.95 -0.02 6.73
C LEU A 205 -0.08 -1.29 6.73
N ASP A 206 -0.43 -2.28 7.54
CA ASP A 206 0.36 -3.50 7.69
C ASP A 206 0.52 -4.30 6.36
N PRO A 207 -0.54 -4.53 5.55
CA PRO A 207 -0.38 -5.18 4.26
C PRO A 207 0.49 -4.40 3.26
N LEU A 208 0.35 -3.07 3.19
CA LEU A 208 1.15 -2.25 2.28
C LEU A 208 2.63 -2.20 2.67
N GLU A 209 2.93 -2.12 3.96
CA GLU A 209 4.31 -2.16 4.46
C GLU A 209 5.04 -3.45 4.04
N VAL A 210 4.31 -4.56 3.98
CA VAL A 210 4.86 -5.86 3.58
C VAL A 210 5.01 -5.97 2.05
N HIS A 211 4.01 -5.53 1.28
CA HIS A 211 4.06 -5.65 -0.19
C HIS A 211 4.97 -4.62 -0.86
N LEU A 212 5.27 -3.51 -0.18
CA LEU A 212 6.13 -2.43 -0.69
C LEU A 212 7.55 -2.45 -0.10
N LEU A 213 8.00 -3.59 0.45
CA LEU A 213 9.38 -3.74 0.96
C LEU A 213 10.45 -3.47 -0.11
N ASP A 214 10.14 -3.77 -1.38
CA ASP A 214 11.00 -3.47 -2.52
C ASP A 214 11.15 -1.96 -2.79
N PHE A 215 10.23 -1.15 -2.26
CA PHE A 215 10.10 0.29 -2.52
C PHE A 215 10.45 1.12 -1.28
N HIS A 216 11.71 1.08 -0.88
CA HIS A 216 12.22 1.78 0.32
C HIS A 216 12.02 3.31 0.31
N ASN A 217 11.77 3.92 -0.84
CA ASN A 217 11.57 5.37 -0.98
C ASN A 217 10.12 5.84 -0.77
N ILE A 218 9.18 4.90 -0.61
CA ILE A 218 7.76 5.22 -0.50
C ILE A 218 7.36 5.29 0.97
N VAL A 219 6.85 6.45 1.39
CA VAL A 219 6.35 6.64 2.75
C VAL A 219 4.88 6.24 2.82
N ILE A 220 4.54 5.26 3.67
CA ILE A 220 3.17 4.87 3.93
C ILE A 220 2.66 5.64 5.16
N LYS A 221 1.52 6.34 5.04
CA LYS A 221 0.86 7.05 6.14
C LYS A 221 -0.63 6.70 6.20
N GLY A 222 -1.18 6.72 7.41
CA GLY A 222 -2.63 6.70 7.62
C GLY A 222 -3.25 8.09 7.55
N SER A 223 -4.55 8.15 7.26
CA SER A 223 -5.37 9.36 7.37
C SER A 223 -6.29 9.31 8.58
N GLU A 224 -6.40 10.42 9.30
CA GLU A 224 -7.47 10.68 10.29
C GLU A 224 -8.65 11.42 9.67
N LEU A 225 -8.45 12.00 8.48
CA LEU A 225 -9.50 12.63 7.72
C LEU A 225 -10.40 11.56 7.11
N GLN A 226 -11.70 11.68 7.35
CA GLN A 226 -12.71 10.90 6.64
C GLN A 226 -12.87 11.47 5.23
N LEU A 227 -12.09 10.94 4.29
CA LEU A 227 -12.18 11.29 2.89
C LEU A 227 -13.32 10.51 2.23
N PRO A 228 -14.29 11.18 1.57
CA PRO A 228 -15.50 10.54 1.05
C PRO A 228 -15.27 9.83 -0.30
N PHE A 229 -14.16 9.12 -0.47
CA PHE A 229 -13.86 8.37 -1.70
C PHE A 229 -14.83 7.20 -1.93
N GLN A 230 -15.34 6.60 -0.85
CA GLN A 230 -16.40 5.58 -0.89
C GLN A 230 -17.64 6.06 -1.67
N GLU A 231 -18.05 7.31 -1.46
CA GLU A 231 -19.25 7.86 -2.06
C GLU A 231 -19.06 8.22 -3.55
N ALA A 232 -17.86 8.68 -3.92
CA ALA A 232 -17.53 9.01 -5.31
C ALA A 232 -17.51 7.78 -6.22
N CYS A 233 -17.02 6.64 -5.71
CA CYS A 233 -16.87 5.41 -6.49
C CYS A 233 -18.20 4.72 -6.84
N LEU A 234 -19.19 4.75 -5.94
CA LEU A 234 -20.45 4.00 -6.10
C LEU A 234 -21.64 4.85 -6.53
N LYS A 235 -21.68 6.14 -6.18
CA LYS A 235 -22.83 7.00 -6.53
C LYS A 235 -22.74 7.57 -7.95
N ILE A 236 -21.57 7.52 -8.58
CA ILE A 236 -21.43 7.86 -9.99
C ILE A 236 -21.86 6.64 -10.81
N GLU A 237 -23.04 6.71 -11.44
CA GLU A 237 -23.63 5.60 -12.21
C GLU A 237 -22.65 4.98 -13.22
N LYS A 238 -21.83 5.80 -13.88
CA LYS A 238 -20.79 5.32 -14.81
C LYS A 238 -19.81 4.35 -14.14
N PHE A 239 -19.33 4.65 -12.94
CA PHE A 239 -18.40 3.77 -12.22
C PHE A 239 -19.10 2.51 -11.71
N GLY A 240 -20.34 2.63 -11.23
CA GLY A 240 -21.14 1.48 -10.82
C GLY A 240 -21.38 0.48 -11.96
N VAL A 241 -21.74 0.98 -13.15
CA VAL A 241 -21.90 0.15 -14.36
C VAL A 241 -20.58 -0.48 -14.76
N MET A 242 -19.48 0.26 -14.76
CA MET A 242 -18.15 -0.24 -15.13
C MET A 242 -17.68 -1.38 -14.24
N ILE A 243 -17.86 -1.27 -12.92
CA ILE A 243 -17.54 -2.33 -11.96
C ILE A 243 -18.40 -3.57 -12.24
N GLY A 244 -19.66 -3.39 -12.65
CA GLY A 244 -20.56 -4.49 -12.98
C GLY A 244 -20.23 -5.23 -14.28
N ILE A 245 -19.49 -4.61 -15.21
CA ILE A 245 -19.08 -5.21 -16.49
C ILE A 245 -17.59 -5.58 -16.56
N ASP A 246 -16.87 -5.50 -15.42
CA ASP A 246 -15.44 -5.80 -15.28
C ASP A 246 -14.50 -5.07 -16.27
N LEU A 247 -14.85 -3.86 -16.69
CA LEU A 247 -14.03 -3.10 -17.63
C LEU A 247 -12.97 -2.28 -16.88
N ALA A 248 -11.76 -2.83 -16.72
CA ALA A 248 -10.63 -2.14 -16.10
C ALA A 248 -10.27 -0.86 -16.85
N TYR A 249 -10.04 0.25 -16.13
CA TYR A 249 -9.79 1.55 -16.73
C TYR A 249 -8.66 2.31 -16.03
N ASN A 250 -7.70 2.79 -16.82
CA ASN A 250 -6.85 3.92 -16.42
C ASN A 250 -7.63 5.19 -16.78
N LEU A 251 -8.40 5.72 -15.83
CA LEU A 251 -9.09 6.99 -16.05
C LEU A 251 -8.07 8.13 -15.91
N HIS A 252 -7.49 8.54 -17.03
CA HIS A 252 -6.90 9.86 -17.13
C HIS A 252 -8.02 10.88 -16.90
N ALA A 253 -8.00 11.44 -15.69
CA ALA A 253 -8.90 12.46 -15.16
C ALA A 253 -10.31 11.98 -14.78
N ALA A 254 -10.50 11.69 -13.48
CA ALA A 254 -11.84 11.73 -12.86
C ALA A 254 -12.48 13.14 -12.95
N PHE A 255 -11.66 14.16 -13.22
CA PHE A 255 -12.04 15.51 -13.59
C PHE A 255 -11.71 15.76 -15.06
N GLY A 256 -12.35 15.06 -16.00
CA GLY A 256 -12.05 15.22 -17.43
C GLY A 256 -12.01 16.70 -17.82
N ASN A 257 -10.85 17.25 -18.22
CA ASN A 257 -10.63 18.64 -18.65
C ASN A 257 -11.66 19.70 -18.17
N TRP A 258 -11.99 19.74 -16.88
CA TRP A 258 -12.86 20.81 -16.34
C TRP A 258 -12.14 22.16 -16.26
N PHE A 259 -10.83 22.16 -16.49
CA PHE A 259 -9.99 23.35 -16.54
C PHE A 259 -9.09 23.32 -17.77
N PRO A 260 -9.60 23.69 -18.96
CA PRO A 260 -8.73 24.02 -20.07
C PRO A 260 -7.97 25.29 -19.70
N GLY A 261 -6.67 25.16 -19.38
CA GLY A 261 -5.74 26.28 -19.32
C GLY A 261 -5.46 26.96 -17.98
N SER A 262 -5.92 26.46 -16.82
CA SER A 262 -5.55 27.07 -15.54
C SER A 262 -4.32 26.40 -14.91
N LYS A 263 -3.24 27.16 -14.73
CA LYS A 263 -2.13 26.83 -13.81
C LYS A 263 -2.68 26.43 -12.42
N PRO A 264 -1.98 25.56 -11.67
CA PRO A 264 -2.53 24.89 -10.50
C PRO A 264 -2.78 25.89 -9.37
N LEU A 265 -4.02 26.38 -9.26
CA LEU A 265 -4.47 27.19 -8.13
C LEU A 265 -5.40 26.37 -7.27
N LEU A 266 -4.71 25.53 -6.49
CA LEU A 266 -4.93 24.98 -5.14
C LEU A 266 -6.14 25.42 -4.31
N ALA A 267 -6.74 26.59 -4.56
CA ALA A 267 -7.86 27.15 -3.78
C ALA A 267 -9.23 27.00 -4.46
N GLN A 268 -9.29 26.84 -5.80
CA GLN A 268 -10.56 26.69 -6.53
C GLN A 268 -11.03 25.24 -6.63
N ALA A 269 -10.09 24.29 -6.74
CA ALA A 269 -10.40 22.85 -6.70
C ALA A 269 -10.95 22.43 -5.32
N THR A 270 -10.33 22.90 -4.23
CA THR A 270 -10.74 22.64 -2.84
C THR A 270 -12.16 23.14 -2.54
N ASN A 271 -12.51 24.36 -2.93
CA ASN A 271 -13.82 24.94 -2.64
C ASN A 271 -14.97 24.29 -3.44
N LYS A 272 -14.71 23.84 -4.67
CA LYS A 272 -15.73 23.16 -5.50
C LYS A 272 -15.86 21.67 -5.20
N ILE A 273 -14.77 20.97 -4.88
CA ILE A 273 -14.80 19.59 -4.38
C ILE A 273 -15.57 19.53 -3.05
N MET A 274 -15.28 20.43 -2.11
CA MET A 274 -16.03 20.53 -0.84
C MET A 274 -17.51 20.94 -1.04
N LYS A 275 -17.83 21.77 -2.04
CA LYS A 275 -19.24 22.09 -2.39
C LYS A 275 -19.96 20.91 -3.02
N ALA A 276 -19.34 20.16 -3.93
CA ALA A 276 -19.93 18.95 -4.50
C ALA A 276 -20.17 17.88 -3.41
N LEU A 277 -19.26 17.77 -2.44
CA LEU A 277 -19.36 16.86 -1.30
C LEU A 277 -20.39 17.31 -0.24
N LYS A 278 -20.61 18.61 -0.03
CA LYS A 278 -21.69 19.13 0.86
C LYS A 278 -23.08 19.10 0.23
N VAL A 279 -23.21 19.29 -1.09
CA VAL A 279 -24.51 19.35 -1.79
C VAL A 279 -25.20 17.97 -1.87
N SER A 280 -24.46 16.87 -1.70
CA SER A 280 -25.03 15.52 -1.67
C SER A 280 -25.93 15.23 -0.46
N LYS A 281 -26.07 16.15 0.51
CA LYS A 281 -27.02 15.98 1.63
C LYS A 281 -28.48 16.33 1.30
N HIS A 282 -28.79 17.09 0.24
CA HIS A 282 -30.17 17.60 0.06
C HIS A 282 -30.79 17.68 -1.35
N VAL A 283 -30.11 17.38 -2.47
CA VAL A 283 -30.65 17.78 -3.80
C VAL A 283 -30.92 16.64 -4.80
N VAL A 284 -30.49 15.40 -4.56
CA VAL A 284 -30.53 14.35 -5.61
C VAL A 284 -31.96 13.86 -5.96
N HIS A 285 -32.99 14.11 -5.15
CA HIS A 285 -34.35 13.64 -5.45
C HIS A 285 -35.26 14.60 -6.23
N LYS A 286 -34.82 15.82 -6.60
CA LYS A 286 -35.74 16.80 -7.22
C LYS A 286 -35.38 17.35 -8.61
N ARG A 287 -34.21 17.03 -9.19
CA ARG A 287 -33.81 17.64 -10.49
C ARG A 287 -33.72 16.69 -11.70
N GLN A 288 -33.86 15.37 -11.53
CA GLN A 288 -33.81 14.44 -12.67
C GLN A 288 -35.14 14.22 -13.41
N LYS A 289 -36.23 14.93 -13.07
CA LYS A 289 -37.54 14.83 -13.77
C LYS A 289 -38.05 16.12 -14.42
N SER A 290 -37.19 17.08 -14.74
CA SER A 290 -37.64 18.28 -15.48
C SER A 290 -36.59 18.79 -16.47
N GLY A 291 -36.75 18.39 -17.73
CA GLY A 291 -36.08 18.95 -18.92
C GLY A 291 -36.77 18.40 -20.18
N PRO A 292 -37.16 19.24 -21.16
CA PRO A 292 -38.30 18.97 -22.02
C PRO A 292 -37.96 18.15 -23.27
N SER A 293 -39.00 17.47 -23.77
CA SER A 293 -39.07 16.76 -25.05
C SER A 293 -38.58 17.62 -26.22
N VAL A 294 -37.64 17.07 -27.01
CA VAL A 294 -37.21 17.63 -28.30
C VAL A 294 -38.38 17.53 -29.28
N GLY A 295 -39.04 18.67 -29.51
CA GLY A 295 -40.10 18.82 -30.49
C GLY A 295 -39.53 18.94 -31.90
N GLN A 296 -40.18 18.24 -32.83
CA GLN A 296 -40.05 18.40 -34.27
C GLN A 296 -40.36 19.85 -34.68
N SER A 297 -39.55 20.43 -35.57
CA SER A 297 -39.93 21.61 -36.33
C SER A 297 -40.03 21.26 -37.81
N ARG A 298 -41.26 21.27 -38.33
CA ARG A 298 -41.55 21.44 -39.76
C ARG A 298 -41.27 22.90 -40.14
N SER A 299 -40.57 23.07 -41.26
CA SER A 299 -40.87 24.08 -42.30
C SER A 299 -40.33 23.52 -43.60
#